data_AF-A0A954FV96-F1
#
_entry.id   AF-A0A954FV96-F1
#
_cell.length_a   1.000
_cell.length_b   1.000
_cell.length_c   1.000
_cell.angle_alpha   90.00
_cell.angle_beta   90.00
_cell.angle_gamma   90.00
#
_symmetry.space_group_name_H-M   'P 1'
#
loop_
_entity.id
_entity.type
_entity.pdbx_description
1 polymer ?
#
loop_
_entity_poly.entity_id
_entity_poly.type
_entity_poly.pdbx_seq_one_letter_code
_entity_poly.pdbx_strand_id
1 'polypeptide(L)'
;RHTEGGRWTKHTLQYYLNQGYRLGVVASTDDHLGHPGGYREGLAAIKATELTREALFDAIRNRRTYAVTGDRIELDFFLNDQMMGQELEYTRQRRLKVHVRGWDEIDRVEVLKNGRVIHRDFPVDREPDQSAWNKPVVLRFEYGWGPWPALGWGGTADWNFTVDITGGQLQQIQPCFTTGPIDEFRRDRILEQSPHQLKVQSFTALKQQVDDWSQKAIVMRIQGDANTKISISCTQPSECQLTQTFAELATCNEMLFTRPFPWESAMLHRLVFHDQWETEFELEDDGEGNRDDWYYVRVIQANGEMAWSSPIWVNKK
;
A
#
# COMPACT_ATOMS: atom_id res chain seq x y z
N ARG A 1 23.03 -4.19 -8.54
CA ARG A 1 22.56 -4.55 -7.18
C ARG A 1 23.76 -4.54 -6.26
N HIS A 2 23.64 -3.87 -5.11
CA HIS A 2 24.65 -3.93 -4.06
C HIS A 2 24.48 -5.22 -3.26
N THR A 3 25.56 -5.73 -2.68
CA THR A 3 25.43 -6.71 -1.61
C THR A 3 25.07 -5.94 -0.35
N GLU A 4 23.83 -6.09 0.11
CA GLU A 4 23.43 -5.51 1.38
C GLU A 4 24.24 -6.13 2.52
N GLY A 5 24.71 -5.29 3.44
CA GLY A 5 25.36 -5.77 4.66
C GLY A 5 24.40 -6.63 5.49
N GLY A 6 24.95 -7.47 6.35
CA GLY A 6 24.13 -8.19 7.34
C GLY A 6 23.38 -7.22 8.25
N ARG A 7 22.18 -7.61 8.70
CA ARG A 7 21.40 -6.82 9.66
C ARG A 7 22.21 -6.62 10.96
N TRP A 8 22.60 -5.39 11.25
CA TRP A 8 23.22 -5.04 12.51
C TRP A 8 22.17 -4.50 13.49
N THR A 9 21.88 -5.23 14.57
CA THR A 9 20.83 -4.87 15.54
C THR A 9 20.97 -3.45 16.10
N LYS A 10 22.20 -2.96 16.28
CA LYS A 10 22.47 -1.60 16.78
C LYS A 10 22.01 -0.50 15.82
N HIS A 11 21.71 -0.83 14.57
CA HIS A 11 21.20 0.09 13.54
C HIS A 11 19.69 -0.06 13.31
N THR A 12 18.97 -0.73 14.20
CA THR A 12 17.51 -0.86 14.10
C THR A 12 16.79 0.27 14.81
N LEU A 13 15.61 0.64 14.31
CA LEU A 13 14.74 1.62 14.96
C LEU A 13 14.52 1.28 16.45
N GLN A 14 14.16 0.03 16.76
CA GLN A 14 13.90 -0.38 18.14
C GLN A 14 15.11 -0.21 19.05
N TYR A 15 16.33 -0.45 18.54
CA TYR A 15 17.54 -0.21 19.33
C TYR A 15 17.67 1.27 19.69
N TYR A 16 17.51 2.19 18.73
CA TYR A 16 17.58 3.62 19.00
C TYR A 16 16.45 4.11 19.92
N LEU A 17 15.22 3.63 19.73
CA LEU A 17 14.11 3.95 20.65
C LEU A 17 14.41 3.46 22.07
N ASN A 18 14.98 2.27 22.25
CA ASN A 18 15.39 1.78 23.57
C ASN A 18 16.52 2.59 24.22
N GLN A 19 17.28 3.38 23.45
CA GLN A 19 18.28 4.30 23.96
C GLN A 19 17.72 5.71 24.24
N GLY A 20 16.43 5.95 24.00
CA GLY A 20 15.78 7.24 24.26
C GLY A 20 15.81 8.23 23.09
N TYR A 21 16.27 7.83 21.90
CA TYR A 21 16.30 8.75 20.75
C TYR A 21 14.90 9.07 20.23
N ARG A 22 14.61 10.38 20.07
CA ARG A 22 13.33 10.89 19.53
C ARG A 22 13.41 10.99 18.01
N LEU A 23 13.03 9.92 17.32
CA LEU A 23 13.18 9.77 15.88
C LEU A 23 11.82 9.78 15.16
N GLY A 24 11.79 10.34 13.95
CA GLY A 24 10.70 10.12 12.99
C GLY A 24 11.03 8.94 12.08
N VAL A 25 10.00 8.39 11.43
CA VAL A 25 10.12 7.25 10.52
C VAL A 25 9.72 7.69 9.12
N VAL A 26 10.55 7.33 8.14
CA VAL A 26 10.30 7.48 6.69
C VAL A 26 10.91 6.28 5.98
N ALA A 27 10.38 5.97 4.79
CA ALA A 27 11.03 5.08 3.84
C ALA A 27 11.38 5.88 2.58
N SER A 28 12.35 5.37 1.81
CA SER A 28 12.83 5.99 0.59
C SER A 28 13.16 4.90 -0.41
N THR A 29 13.05 5.22 -1.70
CA THR A 29 13.37 4.30 -2.78
C THR A 29 14.87 4.06 -2.86
N ASP A 30 15.66 5.14 -2.75
CA ASP A 30 17.08 5.17 -3.14
C ASP A 30 17.28 4.54 -4.55
N ASP A 31 16.25 4.64 -5.39
CA ASP A 31 16.28 4.07 -6.72
C ASP A 31 17.23 4.88 -7.60
N HIS A 32 18.05 4.16 -8.34
CA HIS A 32 18.96 4.73 -9.33
C HIS A 32 18.41 4.53 -10.74
N LEU A 33 17.09 4.38 -10.86
CA LEU A 33 16.41 3.93 -12.05
C LEU A 33 15.51 5.03 -12.65
N GLY A 34 15.48 6.20 -12.03
CA GLY A 34 14.85 7.40 -12.57
C GLY A 34 13.32 7.35 -12.50
N HIS A 35 12.77 6.58 -11.54
CA HIS A 35 11.33 6.46 -11.34
C HIS A 35 10.99 6.75 -9.87
N PRO A 36 10.88 8.03 -9.50
CA PRO A 36 10.65 8.40 -8.10
C PRO A 36 9.31 7.85 -7.62
N GLY A 37 9.37 7.10 -6.51
CA GLY A 37 8.20 6.51 -5.87
C GLY A 37 7.62 5.32 -6.61
N GLY A 38 8.50 4.48 -7.18
CA GLY A 38 8.13 3.21 -7.77
C GLY A 38 7.41 2.29 -6.79
N TYR A 39 6.46 1.51 -7.30
CA TYR A 39 5.75 0.52 -6.51
C TYR A 39 6.72 -0.55 -5.97
N ARG A 40 6.41 -1.10 -4.78
CA ARG A 40 7.25 -1.99 -3.94
C ARG A 40 8.51 -1.36 -3.34
N GLU A 41 8.74 -0.08 -3.57
CA GLU A 41 9.84 0.66 -2.96
C GLU A 41 9.36 1.47 -1.76
N GLY A 42 10.30 2.03 -1.00
CA GLY A 42 9.99 2.81 0.20
C GLY A 42 9.46 4.21 -0.12
N LEU A 43 8.37 4.63 0.53
CA LEU A 43 7.81 5.97 0.42
C LEU A 43 7.74 6.66 1.79
N ALA A 44 7.98 7.97 1.76
CA ALA A 44 7.79 8.85 2.91
C ALA A 44 6.40 9.47 2.85
N ALA A 45 5.61 9.30 3.90
CA ALA A 45 4.36 10.01 4.08
C ALA A 45 4.53 11.11 5.13
N ILE A 46 4.01 12.31 4.82
CA ILE A 46 4.17 13.52 5.64
C ILE A 46 2.78 14.06 5.96
N LYS A 47 2.44 14.15 7.25
CA LYS A 47 1.17 14.73 7.74
C LYS A 47 1.36 16.25 7.94
N ALA A 48 1.24 16.98 6.83
CA ALA A 48 1.27 18.44 6.80
C ALA A 48 -0.15 19.04 6.74
N THR A 49 -0.30 20.26 7.23
CA THR A 49 -1.58 21.00 7.21
C THR A 49 -1.97 21.49 5.81
N GLU A 50 -0.97 21.67 4.93
CA GLU A 50 -1.13 22.14 3.55
C GLU A 50 0.06 21.71 2.70
N LEU A 51 -0.10 21.76 1.37
CA LEU A 51 0.95 21.41 0.41
C LEU A 51 1.86 22.62 0.12
N THR A 52 2.50 23.15 1.16
CA THR A 52 3.50 24.23 1.08
C THR A 52 4.84 23.74 1.59
N ARG A 53 5.93 24.36 1.14
CA ARG A 53 7.29 24.00 1.59
C ARG A 53 7.37 24.13 3.11
N GLU A 54 6.85 25.22 3.65
CA GLU A 54 6.92 25.58 5.06
C GLU A 54 6.19 24.54 5.92
N ALA A 55 4.95 24.18 5.56
CA ALA A 55 4.17 23.17 6.28
C ALA A 55 4.78 21.76 6.19
N LEU A 56 5.36 21.39 5.05
CA LEU A 56 6.06 20.11 4.89
C LEU A 56 7.29 20.03 5.79
N PHE A 57 8.13 21.07 5.82
CA PHE A 57 9.29 21.11 6.69
C PHE A 57 8.92 21.18 8.16
N ASP A 58 7.84 21.86 8.53
CA ASP A 58 7.31 21.84 9.89
C ASP A 58 6.88 20.43 10.31
N ALA A 59 6.12 19.72 9.46
CA ALA A 59 5.73 18.33 9.72
C ALA A 59 6.94 17.40 9.88
N ILE A 60 7.95 17.52 9.01
CA ILE A 60 9.19 16.73 9.11
C ILE A 60 9.94 17.02 10.41
N ARG A 61 10.15 18.30 10.76
CA ARG A 61 10.86 18.69 12.01
C ARG A 61 10.15 18.19 13.26
N ASN A 62 8.82 18.15 13.21
CA ASN A 62 7.97 17.63 14.27
C ASN A 62 7.70 16.12 14.15
N ARG A 63 8.42 15.42 13.25
CA ARG A 63 8.34 13.96 13.02
C ARG A 63 6.93 13.46 12.72
N ARG A 64 6.05 14.32 12.21
CA ARG A 64 4.70 13.94 11.75
C ARG A 64 4.80 13.26 10.39
N THR A 65 5.54 12.15 10.39
CA THR A 65 5.88 11.35 9.23
C THR A 65 5.62 9.88 9.52
N TYR A 66 5.48 9.08 8.48
CA TYR A 66 5.45 7.63 8.59
C TYR A 66 6.01 7.01 7.32
N ALA A 67 6.45 5.77 7.42
CA ALA A 67 6.96 4.99 6.30
C ALA A 67 5.87 4.10 5.75
N VAL A 68 5.85 3.94 4.42
CA VAL A 68 5.12 2.87 3.73
C VAL A 68 6.03 2.19 2.72
N THR A 69 5.73 0.94 2.36
CA THR A 69 6.31 0.28 1.18
C THR A 69 5.21 0.12 0.14
N GLY A 70 5.52 0.43 -1.13
CA GLY A 70 4.66 0.19 -2.28
C GLY A 70 3.27 0.83 -2.21
N ASP A 71 2.34 0.21 -1.50
CA ASP A 71 0.98 0.70 -1.29
C ASP A 71 1.00 2.01 -0.48
N ARG A 72 0.17 2.97 -0.91
CA ARG A 72 -0.02 4.24 -0.20
C ARG A 72 -1.00 4.04 0.94
N ILE A 73 -0.62 3.20 1.91
CA ILE A 73 -1.39 2.92 3.13
C ILE A 73 -1.59 4.23 3.88
N GLU A 74 -2.84 4.59 4.15
CA GLU A 74 -3.18 5.71 5.00
C GLU A 74 -3.11 5.24 6.46
N LEU A 75 -2.33 5.93 7.29
CA LEU A 75 -2.17 5.61 8.71
C LEU A 75 -2.32 6.87 9.56
N ASP A 76 -3.24 6.82 10.51
CA ASP A 76 -3.47 7.81 11.54
C ASP A 76 -3.31 7.17 12.91
N PHE A 77 -2.49 7.80 13.75
CA PHE A 77 -2.18 7.32 15.09
C PHE A 77 -2.11 8.48 16.07
N PHE A 78 -2.91 8.39 17.13
CA PHE A 78 -3.01 9.40 18.18
C PHE A 78 -2.88 8.78 19.57
N LEU A 79 -2.31 9.54 20.50
CA LEU A 79 -2.32 9.26 21.94
C LEU A 79 -2.77 10.53 22.66
N ASN A 80 -3.89 10.47 23.39
CA ASN A 80 -4.51 11.64 24.04
C ASN A 80 -4.62 12.84 23.08
N ASP A 81 -5.11 12.57 21.87
CA ASP A 81 -5.31 13.52 20.77
C ASP A 81 -4.02 14.17 20.21
N GLN A 82 -2.84 13.73 20.65
CA GLN A 82 -1.56 14.08 20.04
C GLN A 82 -1.21 13.09 18.93
N MET A 83 -0.87 13.61 17.75
CA MET A 83 -0.53 12.81 16.58
C MET A 83 0.86 12.14 16.71
N MET A 84 1.05 11.04 15.99
CA MET A 84 2.37 10.41 15.78
C MET A 84 3.52 11.42 15.54
N GLY A 85 4.68 11.13 16.12
CA GLY A 85 5.86 11.99 16.07
C GLY A 85 6.02 12.97 17.24
N GLN A 86 4.93 13.21 17.97
CA GLN A 86 4.89 14.13 19.11
C GLN A 86 5.36 13.48 20.42
N GLU A 87 5.56 14.32 21.43
CA GLU A 87 5.96 13.93 22.79
C GLU A 87 5.00 14.56 23.78
N LEU A 88 4.66 13.81 24.83
CA LEU A 88 3.78 14.25 25.90
C LEU A 88 4.53 14.22 27.23
N GLU A 89 4.16 15.15 28.11
CA GLU A 89 4.46 15.04 29.52
C GLU A 89 3.80 13.79 30.13
N TYR A 90 4.26 13.40 31.32
CA TYR A 90 3.70 12.25 32.01
C TYR A 90 2.19 12.36 32.13
N THR A 91 1.51 11.34 31.62
CA THR A 91 0.10 11.07 31.88
C THR A 91 -0.06 9.59 32.20
N ARG A 92 -0.87 9.32 33.24
CA ARG A 92 -1.19 7.95 33.65
C ARG A 92 -2.08 7.28 32.60
N GLN A 93 -3.23 7.88 32.34
CA GLN A 93 -4.24 7.34 31.43
C GLN A 93 -3.93 7.77 30.00
N ARG A 94 -3.82 6.78 29.12
CA ARG A 94 -3.43 6.96 27.73
C ARG A 94 -4.46 6.29 26.83
N ARG A 95 -5.22 7.09 26.10
CA ARG A 95 -6.15 6.65 25.07
C ARG A 95 -5.44 6.71 23.73
N LEU A 96 -5.26 5.54 23.12
CA LEU A 96 -4.68 5.41 21.78
C LEU A 96 -5.81 5.26 20.77
N LYS A 97 -5.70 5.95 19.64
CA LYS A 97 -6.61 5.85 18.50
C LYS A 97 -5.81 5.51 17.25
N VAL A 98 -6.26 4.50 16.51
CA VAL A 98 -5.61 4.04 15.28
C VAL A 98 -6.65 3.96 14.18
N HIS A 99 -6.36 4.53 13.02
CA HIS A 99 -7.14 4.38 11.81
C HIS A 99 -6.22 4.04 10.64
N VAL A 100 -6.60 3.04 9.86
CA VAL A 100 -5.80 2.50 8.76
C VAL A 100 -6.68 2.28 7.55
N ARG A 101 -6.22 2.72 6.38
CA ARG A 101 -6.84 2.43 5.08
C ARG A 101 -5.80 1.91 4.10
N GLY A 102 -5.91 0.64 3.75
CA GLY A 102 -5.04 -0.06 2.81
C GLY A 102 -5.57 -0.06 1.37
N TRP A 103 -4.77 -0.66 0.50
CA TRP A 103 -5.08 -0.92 -0.92
C TRP A 103 -5.13 -2.42 -1.26
N ASP A 104 -5.32 -3.22 -0.22
CA ASP A 104 -5.38 -4.69 -0.20
C ASP A 104 -5.89 -5.13 1.19
N GLU A 105 -6.09 -6.43 1.40
CA GLU A 105 -6.43 -6.99 2.70
C GLU A 105 -5.39 -6.58 3.75
N ILE A 106 -5.82 -5.98 4.85
CA ILE A 106 -4.96 -5.70 6.00
C ILE A 106 -4.86 -7.00 6.80
N ASP A 107 -3.72 -7.67 6.70
CA ASP A 107 -3.40 -8.86 7.49
C ASP A 107 -3.45 -8.53 8.98
N ARG A 108 -2.74 -7.48 9.40
CA ARG A 108 -2.80 -7.02 10.79
C ARG A 108 -2.35 -5.59 11.01
N VAL A 109 -2.88 -4.99 12.06
CA VAL A 109 -2.42 -3.74 12.67
C VAL A 109 -1.91 -4.02 14.08
N GLU A 110 -0.67 -3.64 14.38
CA GLU A 110 -0.04 -3.86 15.68
C GLU A 110 0.31 -2.54 16.35
N VAL A 111 -0.11 -2.38 17.61
CA VAL A 111 0.34 -1.28 18.47
C VAL A 111 1.45 -1.79 19.38
N LEU A 112 2.59 -1.12 19.35
CA LEU A 112 3.76 -1.46 20.16
C LEU A 112 3.98 -0.44 21.25
N LYS A 113 4.36 -0.90 22.46
CA LYS A 113 4.85 -0.09 23.58
C LYS A 113 6.20 -0.63 24.01
N ASN A 114 7.25 0.18 23.98
CA ASN A 114 8.61 -0.20 24.41
C ASN A 114 9.09 -1.55 23.88
N GLY A 115 8.88 -1.78 22.59
CA GLY A 115 9.34 -2.98 21.87
C GLY A 115 8.43 -4.20 22.02
N ARG A 116 7.33 -4.10 22.77
CA ARG A 116 6.34 -5.17 22.92
C ARG A 116 5.04 -4.80 22.22
N VAL A 117 4.46 -5.76 21.50
CA VAL A 117 3.10 -5.60 20.95
C VAL A 117 2.11 -5.67 22.11
N ILE A 118 1.28 -4.64 22.26
CA ILE A 118 0.25 -4.55 23.30
C ILE A 118 -1.16 -4.78 22.75
N HIS A 119 -1.35 -4.64 21.42
CA HIS A 119 -2.61 -4.88 20.75
C HIS A 119 -2.39 -5.34 19.31
N ARG A 120 -3.30 -6.18 18.82
CA ARG A 120 -3.40 -6.63 17.43
C ARG A 120 -4.86 -6.58 16.98
N ASP A 121 -5.08 -5.97 15.82
CA ASP A 121 -6.32 -6.07 15.07
C ASP A 121 -6.04 -6.86 13.78
N PHE A 122 -6.95 -7.76 13.40
CA PHE A 122 -6.83 -8.65 12.24
C PHE A 122 -8.00 -8.45 11.27
N PRO A 123 -8.01 -7.36 10.47
CA PRO A 123 -9.08 -7.11 9.50
C PRO A 123 -9.27 -8.22 8.47
N VAL A 124 -8.21 -8.95 8.11
CA VAL A 124 -8.25 -10.09 7.19
C VAL A 124 -9.22 -11.19 7.61
N ASP A 125 -9.46 -11.36 8.91
CA ASP A 125 -10.36 -12.40 9.45
C ASP A 125 -11.85 -11.99 9.40
N ARG A 126 -12.17 -10.77 8.95
CA ARG A 126 -13.55 -10.27 8.89
C ARG A 126 -14.26 -10.83 7.67
N GLU A 127 -15.29 -11.64 7.92
CA GLU A 127 -16.10 -12.23 6.85
C GLU A 127 -17.12 -11.21 6.31
N PRO A 128 -17.13 -10.92 5.00
CA PRO A 128 -18.10 -10.01 4.41
C PRO A 128 -19.51 -10.62 4.43
N ASP A 129 -20.49 -9.84 4.88
CA ASP A 129 -21.91 -10.19 4.80
C ASP A 129 -22.61 -9.49 3.63
N GLN A 130 -23.94 -9.62 3.53
CA GLN A 130 -24.71 -8.95 2.46
C GLN A 130 -24.62 -7.42 2.52
N SER A 131 -24.40 -6.84 3.70
CA SER A 131 -24.28 -5.40 3.88
C SER A 131 -22.94 -4.85 3.39
N ALA A 132 -21.92 -5.71 3.21
CA ALA A 132 -20.60 -5.34 2.70
C ALA A 132 -20.65 -4.67 1.31
N TRP A 133 -21.67 -4.98 0.49
CA TRP A 133 -21.92 -4.34 -0.81
C TRP A 133 -22.32 -2.85 -0.71
N ASN A 134 -22.74 -2.38 0.46
CA ASN A 134 -23.08 -0.96 0.67
C ASN A 134 -21.84 -0.06 0.75
N LYS A 135 -20.65 -0.65 0.71
CA LYS A 135 -19.35 0.03 0.79
C LYS A 135 -18.50 -0.30 -0.45
N PRO A 136 -17.52 0.54 -0.79
CA PRO A 136 -16.65 0.26 -1.92
C PRO A 136 -15.76 -0.96 -1.64
N VAL A 137 -15.52 -1.74 -2.70
CA VAL A 137 -14.56 -2.84 -2.72
C VAL A 137 -13.26 -2.38 -3.34
N VAL A 138 -12.16 -3.04 -3.00
CA VAL A 138 -10.87 -2.90 -3.67
C VAL A 138 -10.71 -4.03 -4.68
N LEU A 139 -10.31 -3.69 -5.90
CA LEU A 139 -10.06 -4.62 -7.01
C LEU A 139 -8.71 -4.31 -7.65
N ARG A 140 -7.83 -5.33 -7.72
CA ARG A 140 -6.53 -5.26 -8.39
C ARG A 140 -6.60 -5.91 -9.77
N PHE A 141 -6.17 -5.17 -10.79
CA PHE A 141 -5.80 -5.74 -12.08
C PHE A 141 -4.28 -5.70 -12.23
N GLU A 142 -3.65 -6.87 -12.25
CA GLU A 142 -2.20 -7.04 -12.31
C GLU A 142 -1.79 -7.66 -13.64
N TYR A 143 -0.74 -7.15 -14.28
CA TYR A 143 -0.33 -7.55 -15.62
C TYR A 143 1.19 -7.61 -15.75
N GLY A 144 1.68 -8.33 -16.76
CA GLY A 144 3.12 -8.54 -17.00
C GLY A 144 3.66 -9.86 -16.48
N TRP A 145 2.79 -10.84 -16.21
CA TRP A 145 3.20 -12.19 -15.83
C TRP A 145 3.71 -12.97 -17.04
N GLY A 146 4.90 -13.56 -16.96
CA GLY A 146 5.43 -14.45 -17.99
C GLY A 146 6.68 -15.20 -17.51
N PRO A 147 7.07 -16.33 -18.14
CA PRO A 147 8.25 -17.13 -17.78
C PRO A 147 9.57 -16.47 -18.23
N TRP A 148 9.60 -15.14 -18.33
CA TRP A 148 10.68 -14.35 -18.92
C TRP A 148 12.07 -14.63 -18.34
N PRO A 149 12.27 -14.71 -16.99
CA PRO A 149 13.58 -15.04 -16.45
C PRO A 149 14.06 -16.43 -16.87
N ALA A 150 13.16 -17.42 -16.85
CA ALA A 150 13.46 -18.80 -17.17
C ALA A 150 13.79 -19.01 -18.66
N LEU A 151 13.22 -18.17 -19.53
CA LEU A 151 13.49 -18.20 -20.98
C LEU A 151 14.68 -17.33 -21.39
N GLY A 152 15.36 -16.66 -20.44
CA GLY A 152 16.42 -15.70 -20.74
C GLY A 152 15.92 -14.48 -21.54
N TRP A 153 14.61 -14.23 -21.51
CA TRP A 153 13.99 -13.17 -22.29
C TRP A 153 13.90 -11.90 -21.43
N GLY A 154 14.72 -10.90 -21.74
CA GLY A 154 14.68 -9.59 -21.10
C GLY A 154 13.91 -8.56 -21.93
N GLY A 155 12.80 -8.98 -22.55
CA GLY A 155 11.94 -8.14 -23.38
C GLY A 155 11.12 -7.14 -22.58
N THR A 156 10.49 -6.23 -23.31
CA THR A 156 9.48 -5.30 -22.81
C THR A 156 8.17 -5.64 -23.51
N ALA A 157 7.07 -5.70 -22.78
CA ALA A 157 5.72 -5.83 -23.32
C ALA A 157 4.95 -4.52 -23.09
N ASP A 158 4.43 -3.96 -24.18
CA ASP A 158 3.58 -2.78 -24.12
C ASP A 158 2.13 -3.20 -23.82
N TRP A 159 1.46 -2.44 -22.97
CA TRP A 159 0.09 -2.70 -22.52
C TRP A 159 -0.77 -1.48 -22.79
N ASN A 160 -1.88 -1.71 -23.49
CA ASN A 160 -2.94 -0.72 -23.67
C ASN A 160 -4.25 -1.43 -23.35
N PHE A 161 -4.91 -1.00 -22.29
CA PHE A 161 -6.14 -1.61 -21.85
C PHE A 161 -7.15 -0.60 -21.32
N THR A 162 -8.41 -0.99 -21.40
CA THR A 162 -9.56 -0.28 -20.87
C THR A 162 -10.21 -1.14 -19.81
N VAL A 163 -10.56 -0.54 -18.67
CA VAL A 163 -11.42 -1.11 -17.65
C VAL A 163 -12.77 -0.42 -17.76
N ASP A 164 -13.83 -1.17 -18.07
CA ASP A 164 -15.21 -0.70 -18.10
C ASP A 164 -15.98 -1.23 -16.90
N ILE A 165 -16.76 -0.34 -16.25
CA ILE A 165 -17.52 -0.63 -15.04
C ILE A 165 -19.00 -0.42 -15.34
N THR A 166 -19.79 -1.50 -15.31
CA THR A 166 -21.24 -1.46 -15.53
C THR A 166 -21.97 -1.76 -14.23
N GLY A 167 -22.92 -0.89 -13.85
CA GLY A 167 -23.68 -1.06 -12.60
C GLY A 167 -22.87 -0.75 -11.34
N GLY A 168 -21.82 0.07 -11.45
CA GLY A 168 -20.99 0.53 -10.35
C GLY A 168 -20.25 1.82 -10.71
N GLN A 169 -19.47 2.36 -9.78
CA GLN A 169 -18.73 3.62 -9.93
C GLN A 169 -17.31 3.52 -9.39
N LEU A 170 -16.33 3.84 -10.24
CA LEU A 170 -14.94 4.05 -9.84
C LEU A 170 -14.85 5.28 -8.93
N GLN A 171 -14.29 5.10 -7.74
CA GLN A 171 -14.09 6.19 -6.79
C GLN A 171 -12.63 6.66 -6.78
N GLN A 172 -11.69 5.71 -6.73
CA GLN A 172 -10.26 6.02 -6.64
C GLN A 172 -9.43 4.95 -7.34
N ILE A 173 -8.23 5.34 -7.77
CA ILE A 173 -7.22 4.43 -8.32
C ILE A 173 -5.90 4.60 -7.57
N GLN A 174 -5.16 3.50 -7.44
CA GLN A 174 -3.75 3.50 -7.10
C GLN A 174 -2.98 2.80 -8.23
N PRO A 175 -2.18 3.54 -9.00
CA PRO A 175 -1.23 2.94 -9.91
C PRO A 175 -0.09 2.27 -9.13
N CYS A 176 0.14 1.00 -9.40
CA CYS A 176 1.25 0.20 -8.90
C CYS A 176 2.28 0.04 -10.02
N PHE A 177 2.77 1.18 -10.51
CA PHE A 177 3.78 1.22 -11.57
C PHE A 177 5.18 1.10 -10.97
N THR A 178 5.99 0.25 -11.57
CA THR A 178 7.41 0.12 -11.24
C THR A 178 8.26 0.82 -12.29
N THR A 179 9.54 0.97 -11.97
CA THR A 179 10.56 1.42 -12.91
C THR A 179 10.71 0.50 -14.13
N GLY A 180 11.56 0.85 -15.08
CA GLY A 180 11.86 0.03 -16.25
C GLY A 180 13.07 0.53 -17.00
N PRO A 181 13.47 -0.18 -18.08
CA PRO A 181 14.58 0.26 -18.92
C PRO A 181 14.40 1.71 -19.36
N ILE A 182 15.47 2.51 -19.27
CA ILE A 182 15.44 3.88 -19.76
C ILE A 182 15.06 3.88 -21.24
N ASP A 183 13.97 4.55 -21.54
CA ASP A 183 13.39 4.73 -22.86
C ASP A 183 12.78 6.14 -22.90
N GLU A 184 13.01 6.93 -23.94
CA GLU A 184 12.50 8.31 -23.99
C GLU A 184 10.98 8.38 -24.24
N PHE A 185 10.39 7.32 -24.81
CA PHE A 185 9.02 7.33 -25.32
C PHE A 185 8.05 6.44 -24.53
N ARG A 186 8.56 5.42 -23.81
CA ARG A 186 7.72 4.54 -22.98
C ARG A 186 7.46 5.13 -21.59
N ARG A 187 6.21 5.44 -21.28
CA ARG A 187 5.78 5.91 -19.96
C ARG A 187 4.46 5.26 -19.58
N ASP A 188 4.32 4.92 -18.31
CA ASP A 188 3.01 4.57 -17.76
C ASP A 188 2.14 5.82 -17.68
N ARG A 189 0.91 5.72 -18.17
CA ARG A 189 -0.04 6.84 -18.28
C ARG A 189 -1.46 6.36 -18.01
N ILE A 190 -2.15 7.10 -17.16
CA ILE A 190 -3.61 7.07 -17.11
C ILE A 190 -4.11 8.01 -18.20
N LEU A 191 -4.69 7.44 -19.26
CA LEU A 191 -5.13 8.19 -20.44
C LEU A 191 -6.53 8.79 -20.24
N GLU A 192 -7.40 8.05 -19.55
CA GLU A 192 -8.76 8.47 -19.26
C GLU A 192 -9.20 7.90 -17.91
N GLN A 193 -9.89 8.70 -17.10
CA GLN A 193 -10.49 8.28 -15.85
C GLN A 193 -11.87 8.93 -15.71
N SER A 194 -12.91 8.11 -15.67
CA SER A 194 -14.28 8.50 -15.39
C SER A 194 -14.90 7.54 -14.35
N PRO A 195 -16.11 7.83 -13.83
CA PRO A 195 -16.78 6.90 -12.92
C PRO A 195 -17.06 5.51 -13.53
N HIS A 196 -17.04 5.35 -14.84
CA HIS A 196 -17.42 4.09 -15.50
C HIS A 196 -16.34 3.51 -16.42
N GLN A 197 -15.22 4.21 -16.59
CA GLN A 197 -14.16 3.79 -17.49
C GLN A 197 -12.80 4.29 -17.03
N LEU A 198 -11.78 3.44 -17.17
CA LEU A 198 -10.38 3.76 -16.98
C LEU A 198 -9.58 3.27 -18.19
N LYS A 199 -8.80 4.14 -18.83
CA LYS A 199 -7.87 3.76 -19.91
C LYS A 199 -6.43 3.93 -19.46
N VAL A 200 -5.63 2.90 -19.68
CA VAL A 200 -4.25 2.85 -19.22
C VAL A 200 -3.33 2.44 -20.36
N GLN A 201 -2.26 3.20 -20.53
CA GLN A 201 -1.10 2.84 -21.31
C GLN A 201 0.03 2.52 -20.32
N SER A 202 0.67 1.37 -20.47
CA SER A 202 1.75 0.93 -19.60
C SER A 202 2.72 0.05 -20.38
N PHE A 203 3.79 -0.37 -19.73
CA PHE A 203 4.69 -1.40 -20.22
C PHE A 203 5.27 -2.17 -19.04
N THR A 204 5.59 -3.43 -19.26
CA THR A 204 6.24 -4.30 -18.27
C THR A 204 7.56 -4.81 -18.85
N ALA A 205 8.60 -4.87 -18.04
CA ALA A 205 9.92 -5.32 -18.46
C ALA A 205 10.57 -6.11 -17.33
N LEU A 206 11.37 -7.13 -17.65
CA LEU A 206 12.17 -7.82 -16.63
C LEU A 206 13.46 -7.06 -16.28
N LYS A 207 14.04 -6.37 -17.27
CA LYS A 207 15.31 -5.68 -17.11
C LYS A 207 15.14 -4.49 -16.18
N GLN A 208 16.15 -4.30 -15.33
CA GLN A 208 16.24 -3.16 -14.41
C GLN A 208 15.02 -3.02 -13.49
N GLN A 209 14.47 -4.16 -13.04
CA GLN A 209 13.45 -4.19 -11.99
C GLN A 209 14.08 -4.45 -10.63
N VAL A 210 13.43 -3.94 -9.59
CA VAL A 210 13.67 -4.38 -8.20
C VAL A 210 13.17 -5.82 -8.08
N ASP A 211 13.98 -6.68 -7.45
CA ASP A 211 13.67 -8.11 -7.19
C ASP A 211 13.28 -8.97 -8.41
N ASP A 212 13.62 -8.52 -9.62
CA ASP A 212 13.29 -9.21 -10.88
C ASP A 212 11.76 -9.37 -11.09
N TRP A 213 10.98 -8.47 -10.47
CA TRP A 213 9.52 -8.42 -10.56
C TRP A 213 9.11 -7.54 -11.74
N SER A 214 8.52 -8.13 -12.79
CA SER A 214 8.09 -7.39 -13.99
C SER A 214 6.65 -6.87 -13.92
N GLN A 215 5.88 -7.38 -12.97
CA GLN A 215 4.45 -7.14 -12.86
C GLN A 215 4.19 -5.72 -12.39
N LYS A 216 3.19 -5.11 -13.02
CA LYS A 216 2.59 -3.84 -12.59
C LYS A 216 1.12 -4.07 -12.33
N ALA A 217 0.49 -3.15 -11.61
CA ALA A 217 -0.95 -3.22 -11.38
C ALA A 217 -1.62 -1.85 -11.42
N ILE A 218 -2.94 -1.90 -11.58
CA ILE A 218 -3.83 -0.81 -11.20
C ILE A 218 -4.79 -1.37 -10.16
N VAL A 219 -4.84 -0.72 -9.00
CA VAL A 219 -5.79 -1.04 -7.95
C VAL A 219 -6.90 0.01 -7.95
N MET A 220 -8.15 -0.43 -7.82
CA MET A 220 -9.33 0.40 -7.95
C MET A 220 -10.22 0.25 -6.72
N ARG A 221 -10.68 1.37 -6.15
CA ARG A 221 -11.80 1.39 -5.22
C ARG A 221 -13.08 1.65 -6.00
N ILE A 222 -14.02 0.71 -5.95
CA ILE A 222 -15.23 0.73 -6.77
C ILE A 222 -16.44 0.54 -5.87
N GLN A 223 -17.41 1.45 -5.95
CA GLN A 223 -18.72 1.25 -5.36
C GLN A 223 -19.60 0.44 -6.32
N GLY A 224 -20.19 -0.64 -5.83
CA GLY A 224 -21.04 -1.51 -6.62
C GLY A 224 -21.71 -2.57 -5.76
N ASP A 225 -22.47 -3.44 -6.38
CA ASP A 225 -23.11 -4.60 -5.76
C ASP A 225 -22.69 -5.90 -6.46
N ALA A 226 -23.22 -7.03 -6.03
CA ALA A 226 -22.92 -8.34 -6.59
C ALA A 226 -23.11 -8.45 -8.12
N ASN A 227 -23.99 -7.63 -8.72
CA ASN A 227 -24.27 -7.61 -10.15
C ASN A 227 -23.40 -6.62 -10.93
N THR A 228 -22.62 -5.78 -10.27
CA THR A 228 -21.65 -4.90 -10.92
C THR A 228 -20.68 -5.73 -11.76
N LYS A 229 -20.44 -5.30 -12.99
CA LYS A 229 -19.54 -5.97 -13.94
C LYS A 229 -18.31 -5.13 -14.20
N ILE A 230 -17.16 -5.81 -14.25
CA ILE A 230 -15.87 -5.27 -14.67
C ILE A 230 -15.48 -5.96 -15.96
N SER A 231 -15.20 -5.17 -17.00
CA SER A 231 -14.66 -5.68 -18.26
C SER A 231 -13.29 -5.08 -18.50
N ILE A 232 -12.29 -5.94 -18.70
CA ILE A 232 -10.95 -5.56 -19.13
C ILE A 232 -10.85 -5.85 -20.62
N SER A 233 -10.53 -4.85 -21.42
CA SER A 233 -10.26 -5.00 -22.86
C SER A 233 -8.85 -4.52 -23.16
N CYS A 234 -7.99 -5.41 -23.64
CA CYS A 234 -6.63 -5.08 -24.04
C CYS A 234 -6.53 -4.99 -25.56
N THR A 235 -5.78 -4.01 -26.07
CA THR A 235 -5.35 -3.94 -27.48
C THR A 235 -3.86 -4.25 -27.65
N GLN A 236 -3.10 -4.14 -26.55
CA GLN A 236 -1.70 -4.59 -26.47
C GLN A 236 -1.48 -5.37 -25.17
N PRO A 237 -0.64 -6.43 -25.17
CA PRO A 237 0.18 -6.90 -26.29
C PRO A 237 -0.58 -7.65 -27.39
N SER A 238 -1.85 -8.01 -27.16
CA SER A 238 -2.78 -8.51 -28.17
C SER A 238 -4.21 -8.16 -27.80
N GLU A 239 -5.12 -8.31 -28.76
CA GLU A 239 -6.55 -8.21 -28.51
C GLU A 239 -7.02 -9.39 -27.65
N CYS A 240 -7.43 -9.07 -26.42
CA CYS A 240 -8.03 -10.02 -25.49
C CYS A 240 -8.97 -9.27 -24.55
N GLN A 241 -9.95 -9.97 -24.00
CA GLN A 241 -10.91 -9.38 -23.07
C GLN A 241 -11.31 -10.38 -21.98
N LEU A 242 -11.70 -9.84 -20.84
CA LEU A 242 -12.26 -10.58 -19.71
C LEU A 242 -13.38 -9.76 -19.09
N THR A 243 -14.50 -10.38 -18.77
CA THR A 243 -15.60 -9.74 -18.03
C THR A 243 -16.02 -10.61 -16.87
N GLN A 244 -16.03 -10.07 -15.66
CA GLN A 244 -16.51 -10.74 -14.45
C GLN A 244 -17.50 -9.86 -13.70
N THR A 245 -18.43 -10.50 -12.99
CA THR A 245 -19.25 -9.86 -11.97
C THR A 245 -18.51 -9.75 -10.64
N PHE A 246 -18.94 -8.83 -9.79
CA PHE A 246 -18.47 -8.75 -8.42
C PHE A 246 -18.79 -10.01 -7.60
N ALA A 247 -19.94 -10.65 -7.84
CA ALA A 247 -20.26 -11.92 -7.20
C ALA A 247 -19.22 -13.02 -7.50
N GLU A 248 -18.77 -13.13 -8.75
CA GLU A 248 -17.73 -14.08 -9.14
C GLU A 248 -16.39 -13.71 -8.49
N LEU A 249 -16.00 -12.44 -8.57
CA LEU A 249 -14.73 -11.95 -8.01
C LEU A 249 -14.67 -11.97 -6.48
N ALA A 250 -15.80 -12.01 -5.77
CA ALA A 250 -15.81 -12.24 -4.33
C ALA A 250 -15.25 -13.62 -3.96
N THR A 251 -15.39 -14.60 -4.85
CA THR A 251 -15.04 -16.01 -4.60
C THR A 251 -13.78 -16.47 -5.32
N CYS A 252 -13.45 -15.89 -6.48
CA CYS A 252 -12.33 -16.35 -7.31
C CYS A 252 -11.63 -15.18 -8.02
N ASN A 253 -10.33 -15.33 -8.26
CA ASN A 253 -9.62 -14.49 -9.22
C ASN A 253 -9.82 -15.06 -10.64
N GLU A 254 -9.52 -14.28 -11.66
CA GLU A 254 -9.62 -14.74 -13.05
C GLU A 254 -8.40 -14.32 -13.88
N MET A 255 -7.96 -15.23 -14.76
CA MET A 255 -6.78 -15.05 -15.59
C MET A 255 -7.15 -14.47 -16.95
N LEU A 256 -6.40 -13.47 -17.39
CA LEU A 256 -6.45 -12.94 -18.74
C LEU A 256 -5.17 -13.33 -19.48
N PHE A 257 -5.27 -14.36 -20.32
CA PHE A 257 -4.16 -14.77 -21.18
C PHE A 257 -4.15 -13.90 -22.44
N THR A 258 -3.04 -13.20 -22.68
CA THR A 258 -2.94 -12.36 -23.89
C THR A 258 -2.78 -13.23 -25.14
N ARG A 259 -2.06 -14.35 -25.03
CA ARG A 259 -1.80 -15.37 -26.06
C ARG A 259 -1.49 -16.72 -25.38
N PRO A 260 -1.39 -17.84 -26.13
CA PRO A 260 -0.91 -19.11 -25.57
C PRO A 260 0.48 -18.98 -24.93
N PHE A 261 0.84 -19.88 -24.01
CA PHE A 261 2.19 -19.95 -23.43
C PHE A 261 3.28 -19.88 -24.54
N PRO A 262 4.38 -19.13 -24.36
CA PRO A 262 4.89 -18.53 -23.12
C PRO A 262 4.66 -17.01 -22.98
N TRP A 263 3.64 -16.48 -23.65
CA TRP A 263 3.40 -15.03 -23.67
C TRP A 263 2.83 -14.51 -22.35
N GLU A 264 2.74 -13.18 -22.29
CA GLU A 264 2.33 -12.45 -21.11
C GLU A 264 0.88 -12.77 -20.73
N SER A 265 0.62 -12.70 -19.43
CA SER A 265 -0.73 -12.79 -18.88
C SER A 265 -0.95 -11.69 -17.87
N ALA A 266 -2.23 -11.48 -17.59
CA ALA A 266 -2.72 -10.61 -16.55
C ALA A 266 -3.71 -11.38 -15.68
N MET A 267 -4.03 -10.80 -14.53
CA MET A 267 -4.90 -11.38 -13.54
C MET A 267 -5.80 -10.29 -12.97
N LEU A 268 -7.10 -10.60 -12.93
CA LEU A 268 -8.07 -9.85 -12.16
C LEU A 268 -8.21 -10.55 -10.81
N HIS A 269 -7.77 -9.88 -9.75
CA HIS A 269 -7.74 -10.46 -8.41
C HIS A 269 -9.15 -10.59 -7.81
N ARG A 270 -9.24 -11.36 -6.72
CA ARG A 270 -10.44 -11.36 -5.88
C ARG A 270 -10.72 -9.97 -5.32
N LEU A 271 -11.99 -9.69 -5.06
CA LEU A 271 -12.39 -8.48 -4.34
C LEU A 271 -11.90 -8.52 -2.90
N VAL A 272 -11.48 -7.36 -2.42
CA VAL A 272 -11.26 -7.10 -0.99
C VAL A 272 -12.38 -6.19 -0.50
N PHE A 273 -13.09 -6.61 0.55
CA PHE A 273 -14.22 -5.87 1.09
C PHE A 273 -13.79 -4.79 2.09
N HIS A 274 -14.64 -3.77 2.26
CA HIS A 274 -14.38 -2.59 3.09
C HIS A 274 -13.74 -2.90 4.42
N ASP A 275 -14.34 -3.79 5.19
CA ASP A 275 -13.88 -4.07 6.55
C ASP A 275 -12.54 -4.82 6.58
N GLN A 276 -12.08 -5.37 5.46
CA GLN A 276 -10.77 -6.01 5.34
C GLN A 276 -9.68 -5.02 4.93
N TRP A 277 -10.00 -3.94 4.20
CA TRP A 277 -9.02 -2.92 3.77
C TRP A 277 -9.07 -1.61 4.57
N GLU A 278 -10.05 -1.42 5.46
CA GLU A 278 -10.14 -0.28 6.37
C GLU A 278 -10.50 -0.71 7.80
N THR A 279 -9.81 -0.14 8.78
CA THR A 279 -10.05 -0.44 10.20
C THR A 279 -9.81 0.78 11.09
N GLU A 280 -10.60 0.91 12.14
CA GLU A 280 -10.47 1.91 13.19
C GLU A 280 -10.70 1.27 14.55
N PHE A 281 -9.85 1.56 15.53
CA PHE A 281 -10.04 1.12 16.90
C PHE A 281 -9.38 2.05 17.92
N GLU A 282 -9.82 1.91 19.16
CA GLU A 282 -9.23 2.57 20.31
C GLU A 282 -8.82 1.56 21.38
N LEU A 283 -7.78 1.90 22.13
CA LEU A 283 -7.39 1.15 23.32
C LEU A 283 -6.93 2.08 24.42
N GLU A 284 -7.07 1.61 25.66
CA GLU A 284 -6.55 2.29 26.84
C GLU A 284 -5.29 1.57 27.35
N ASP A 285 -4.34 2.35 27.84
CA ASP A 285 -3.16 1.87 28.53
C ASP A 285 -2.83 2.79 29.72
N ASP A 286 -2.31 2.19 30.78
CA ASP A 286 -1.89 2.92 31.99
C ASP A 286 -0.35 2.97 32.04
N GLY A 287 0.19 4.15 32.31
CA GLY A 287 1.61 4.41 32.53
C GLY A 287 1.97 4.48 34.01
N GLU A 288 3.00 3.76 34.44
CA GLU A 288 3.52 3.82 35.82
C GLU A 288 4.30 5.12 36.09
N GLY A 289 4.95 5.65 35.04
CA GLY A 289 5.77 6.86 35.09
C GLY A 289 7.19 6.66 35.62
N ASN A 290 7.66 5.41 35.72
CA ASN A 290 9.03 5.06 36.15
C ASN A 290 10.08 5.20 35.04
N ARG A 291 9.65 5.27 33.78
CA ARG A 291 10.48 5.50 32.60
C ARG A 291 9.69 6.21 31.52
N ASP A 292 10.40 6.72 30.53
CA ASP A 292 9.77 7.16 29.29
C ASP A 292 9.17 5.95 28.59
N ASP A 293 7.95 6.09 28.10
CA ASP A 293 7.30 5.10 27.26
C ASP A 293 7.17 5.65 25.84
N TRP A 294 7.35 4.79 24.86
CA TRP A 294 7.07 5.12 23.46
C TRP A 294 6.12 4.12 22.84
N TYR A 295 5.32 4.62 21.90
CA TYR A 295 4.35 3.86 21.15
C TYR A 295 4.52 4.07 19.66
N TYR A 296 4.38 3.02 18.86
CA TYR A 296 4.22 3.16 17.41
C TYR A 296 3.30 2.08 16.85
N VAL A 297 2.74 2.34 15.68
CA VAL A 297 1.87 1.40 14.95
C VAL A 297 2.63 0.81 13.77
N ARG A 298 2.45 -0.50 13.55
CA ARG A 298 2.89 -1.19 12.34
C ARG A 298 1.68 -1.83 11.66
N VAL A 299 1.57 -1.64 10.35
CA VAL A 299 0.53 -2.24 9.49
C VAL A 299 1.19 -3.20 8.53
N ILE A 300 0.53 -4.33 8.26
CA ILE A 300 0.95 -5.33 7.28
C ILE A 300 -0.28 -5.70 6.46
N GLN A 301 -0.14 -5.66 5.14
CA GLN A 301 -1.14 -6.13 4.18
C GLN A 301 -0.80 -7.54 3.66
N ALA A 302 -1.80 -8.24 3.13
CA ALA A 302 -1.67 -9.61 2.62
C ALA A 302 -0.69 -9.72 1.42
N ASN A 303 -0.55 -8.64 0.64
CA ASN A 303 0.45 -8.54 -0.43
C ASN A 303 1.89 -8.29 0.07
N GLY A 304 2.09 -8.18 1.38
CA GLY A 304 3.39 -7.96 2.01
C GLY A 304 3.80 -6.50 2.13
N GLU A 305 3.01 -5.55 1.61
CA GLU A 305 3.27 -4.13 1.81
C GLU A 305 2.98 -3.71 3.27
N MET A 306 3.72 -2.73 3.75
CA MET A 306 3.78 -2.40 5.18
C MET A 306 3.73 -0.89 5.42
N ALA A 307 3.28 -0.50 6.61
CA ALA A 307 3.43 0.87 7.13
C ALA A 307 3.97 0.89 8.56
N TRP A 308 4.69 1.96 8.91
CA TRP A 308 5.17 2.22 10.28
C TRP A 308 4.98 3.70 10.64
N SER A 309 4.22 3.96 11.70
CA SER A 309 4.07 5.32 12.24
C SER A 309 5.39 5.81 12.82
N SER A 310 5.58 7.13 12.86
CA SER A 310 6.53 7.69 13.82
C SER A 310 6.06 7.40 15.26
N PRO A 311 6.97 7.27 16.23
CA PRO A 311 6.59 7.03 17.61
C PRO A 311 5.94 8.25 18.27
N ILE A 312 5.07 8.00 19.24
CA ILE A 312 4.65 8.98 20.24
C ILE A 312 5.36 8.65 21.55
N TRP A 313 5.92 9.66 22.20
CA TRP A 313 6.59 9.52 23.50
C TRP A 313 5.72 10.06 24.64
N VAL A 314 5.78 9.41 25.79
CA VAL A 314 5.26 9.90 27.06
C VAL A 314 6.39 9.89 28.08
N ASN A 315 6.76 11.06 28.57
CA ASN A 315 7.85 11.21 29.53
C ASN A 315 7.51 10.55 30.87
N LYS A 316 8.55 10.13 31.60
CA LYS A 316 8.43 9.73 33.01
C LYS A 316 7.96 10.89 33.90
N LYS A 317 7.52 10.54 35.12
CA LYS A 317 7.11 11.50 36.16
C LYS A 317 8.23 12.42 36.62
#